data_AF-A0A846MXC2-F1
#
_entry.id   AF-A0A846MXC2-F1
#
_cell.length_a   1.000
_cell.length_b   1.000
_cell.length_c   1.000
_cell.angle_alpha   90.00
_cell.angle_beta   90.00
_cell.angle_gamma   90.00
#
_symmetry.space_group_name_H-M   'P 1'
#
loop_
_entity.id
_entity.type
_entity.pdbx_description
1 polymer ?
#
loop_
_entity_poly.entity_id
_entity_poly.type
_entity_poly.pdbx_seq_one_letter_code
_entity_poly.pdbx_strand_id
1 'polypeptide(L)'
;MVTARARLNQLLAMAAERKWAPLARDLAELVLSWPADCPVQMRGPMLALFETALREADAAILGEIAPRFAGRSDVPLKVLNLLYLSAPAPLRREILLRNGLENEEMAAVHPADSLLILSAARNGARDFASAFAVGTGLTRRMAEAVLADRSGEALAVVCRSTGLDRATFSALVLLKAPRGTQLSAYDTVTPKAAAHLMQEWQKFAPLKPHAHAAE
;
A
#
# COMPACT_ATOMS: atom_id res chain seq x y z
N MET A 1 -24.22 14.10 24.26
CA MET A 1 -23.14 14.33 23.27
C MET A 1 -21.82 13.96 23.91
N VAL A 2 -21.08 13.01 23.33
CA VAL A 2 -19.69 12.73 23.75
C VAL A 2 -18.85 13.92 23.31
N THR A 3 -18.12 14.55 24.24
CA THR A 3 -17.29 15.72 23.91
C THR A 3 -16.09 15.30 23.04
N ALA A 4 -15.56 16.20 22.20
CA ALA A 4 -14.36 15.95 21.40
C ALA A 4 -13.19 15.39 22.24
N ARG A 5 -13.02 15.88 23.47
CA ARG A 5 -12.01 15.39 24.45
C ARG A 5 -12.27 13.94 24.87
N ALA A 6 -13.52 13.58 25.17
CA ALA A 6 -13.86 12.21 25.55
C ALA A 6 -13.62 11.23 24.38
N ARG A 7 -13.96 11.63 23.14
CA ARG A 7 -13.66 10.84 21.93
C ARG A 7 -12.16 10.66 21.70
N LEU A 8 -11.37 11.72 21.86
CA LEU A 8 -9.90 11.62 21.78
C LEU A 8 -9.34 10.61 22.79
N ASN A 9 -9.75 10.71 24.06
CA ASN A 9 -9.29 9.80 25.10
C ASN A 9 -9.63 8.34 24.78
N GLN A 10 -10.82 8.09 24.22
CA GLN A 10 -11.22 6.76 23.78
C GLN A 10 -10.34 6.24 22.63
N LEU A 11 -10.06 7.06 21.60
CA LEU A 11 -9.20 6.69 20.48
C LEU A 11 -7.77 6.38 20.95
N LEU A 12 -7.23 7.19 21.86
CA LEU A 12 -5.90 6.97 22.44
C LEU A 12 -5.85 5.72 23.32
N ALA A 13 -6.91 5.43 24.09
CA ALA A 13 -7.02 4.21 24.87
C ALA A 13 -7.03 2.97 23.95
N MET A 14 -7.79 3.00 22.85
CA MET A 14 -7.78 1.91 21.87
C MET A 14 -6.40 1.72 21.23
N ALA A 15 -5.68 2.81 20.94
CA ALA A 15 -4.31 2.73 20.42
C ALA A 15 -3.34 2.11 21.43
N ALA A 16 -3.44 2.52 22.70
CA ALA A 16 -2.62 1.96 23.79
C ALA A 16 -2.88 0.46 23.99
N GLU A 17 -4.14 0.04 23.88
CA GLU A 17 -4.55 -1.36 23.94
C GLU A 17 -4.35 -2.12 22.62
N ARG A 18 -3.79 -1.47 21.59
CA ARG A 18 -3.55 -2.05 20.24
C ARG A 18 -4.81 -2.61 19.59
N LYS A 19 -5.97 -2.01 19.85
CA LYS A 19 -7.25 -2.35 19.24
C LYS A 19 -7.37 -1.71 17.85
N TRP A 20 -6.48 -2.11 16.93
CA TRP A 20 -6.32 -1.46 15.62
C TRP A 20 -7.55 -1.52 14.71
N ALA A 21 -8.27 -2.64 14.71
CA ALA A 21 -9.47 -2.81 13.90
C ALA A 21 -10.60 -1.81 14.25
N PRO A 22 -11.10 -1.74 15.50
CA PRO A 22 -12.10 -0.74 15.88
C PRO A 22 -11.54 0.69 15.81
N LEU A 23 -10.26 0.91 16.14
CA LEU A 23 -9.62 2.21 16.01
C LEU A 23 -9.64 2.72 14.56
N ALA A 24 -9.30 1.87 13.58
CA ALA A 24 -9.30 2.23 12.17
C ALA A 24 -10.71 2.61 11.68
N ARG A 25 -11.76 1.92 12.14
CA ARG A 25 -13.16 2.27 11.80
C ARG A 25 -13.54 3.64 12.33
N ASP A 26 -13.31 3.87 13.63
CA ASP A 26 -13.69 5.13 14.28
C ASP A 26 -12.92 6.33 13.70
N LEU A 27 -11.65 6.13 13.33
CA LEU A 27 -10.84 7.14 12.67
C LEU A 27 -11.26 7.36 11.22
N ALA A 28 -11.64 6.32 10.48
CA ALA A 28 -12.18 6.48 9.13
C ALA A 28 -13.44 7.36 9.16
N GLU A 29 -14.34 7.14 10.11
CA GLU A 29 -15.52 7.97 10.30
C GLU A 29 -15.18 9.41 10.64
N LEU A 30 -14.21 9.62 11.52
CA LEU A 30 -13.74 10.95 11.91
C LEU A 30 -13.14 11.70 10.70
N VAL A 31 -12.37 11.01 9.86
CA VAL A 31 -11.76 11.60 8.66
C VAL A 31 -12.81 11.92 7.60
N LEU A 32 -13.81 11.05 7.41
CA LEU A 32 -14.88 11.26 6.43
C LEU A 32 -15.87 12.35 6.84
N SER A 33 -16.07 12.54 8.15
CA SER A 33 -16.99 13.51 8.73
C SER A 33 -16.38 14.17 9.95
N TRP A 34 -15.53 15.18 9.72
CA TRP A 34 -14.88 15.93 10.79
C TRP A 34 -15.91 16.72 11.63
N PRO A 35 -16.06 16.45 12.94
CA PRO A 35 -17.03 17.13 13.78
C PRO A 35 -16.71 18.62 13.95
N ALA A 36 -17.75 19.47 13.99
CA ALA A 36 -17.60 20.91 14.14
C ALA A 36 -17.04 21.32 15.52
N ASP A 37 -17.24 20.49 16.55
CA ASP A 37 -16.70 20.67 17.90
C ASP A 37 -15.25 20.18 18.05
N CYS A 38 -14.65 19.63 16.99
CA CYS A 38 -13.27 19.15 16.98
C CYS A 38 -12.33 20.19 16.34
N PRO A 39 -11.31 20.71 17.08
CA PRO A 39 -10.36 21.69 16.56
C PRO A 39 -9.63 21.20 15.31
N VAL A 40 -9.49 22.06 14.29
CA VAL A 40 -8.82 21.73 13.02
C VAL A 40 -7.36 21.28 13.24
N GLN A 41 -6.69 21.83 14.26
CA GLN A 41 -5.31 21.48 14.62
C GLN A 41 -5.16 20.00 15.01
N MET A 42 -6.24 19.35 15.47
CA MET A 42 -6.23 17.92 15.80
C MET A 42 -6.26 17.01 14.56
N ARG A 43 -6.59 17.55 13.38
CA ARG A 43 -6.71 16.75 12.16
C ARG A 43 -5.40 16.09 11.76
N GLY A 44 -4.27 16.79 11.88
CA GLY A 44 -2.94 16.23 11.58
C GLY A 44 -2.61 15.02 12.47
N PRO A 45 -2.60 15.15 13.80
CA PRO A 45 -2.38 14.03 14.71
C PRO A 45 -3.36 12.86 14.51
N MET A 46 -4.63 13.13 14.23
CA MET A 46 -5.62 12.08 13.96
C MET A 46 -5.34 11.32 12.67
N LEU A 47 -4.92 12.01 11.62
CA LEU A 47 -4.50 11.38 10.37
C LEU A 47 -3.26 10.52 10.58
N ALA A 48 -2.27 10.97 11.35
CA ALA A 48 -1.09 10.17 11.67
C ALA A 48 -1.43 8.90 12.48
N LEU A 49 -2.36 9.01 13.44
CA LEU A 49 -2.88 7.86 14.17
C LEU A 49 -3.65 6.92 13.24
N PHE A 50 -4.43 7.46 12.30
CA PHE A 50 -5.18 6.68 11.33
C PHE A 50 -4.25 5.92 10.39
N GLU A 51 -3.20 6.56 9.87
CA GLU A 51 -2.17 5.89 9.08
C GLU A 51 -1.56 4.70 9.85
N THR A 52 -1.27 4.89 11.14
CA THR A 52 -0.77 3.80 12.00
C THR A 52 -1.80 2.69 12.14
N ALA A 53 -3.05 3.02 12.42
CA ALA A 53 -4.13 2.04 12.56
C ALA A 53 -4.36 1.25 11.26
N LEU A 54 -4.28 1.90 10.08
CA LEU A 54 -4.39 1.25 8.79
C LEU A 54 -3.23 0.29 8.51
N ARG A 55 -2.00 0.63 8.92
CA ARG A 55 -0.83 -0.26 8.75
C ARG A 55 -0.98 -1.54 9.57
N GLU A 56 -1.53 -1.42 10.77
CA GLU A 56 -1.68 -2.54 11.72
C GLU A 56 -2.96 -3.35 11.49
N ALA A 57 -3.97 -2.76 10.86
CA ALA A 57 -5.22 -3.45 10.52
C ALA A 57 -4.98 -4.63 9.55
N ASP A 58 -5.83 -5.65 9.65
CA ASP A 58 -5.84 -6.76 8.71
C ASP A 58 -6.53 -6.37 7.38
N ALA A 59 -6.37 -7.22 6.38
CA ALA A 59 -6.93 -6.97 5.05
C ALA A 59 -8.47 -6.93 5.02
N ALA A 60 -9.16 -7.60 5.95
CA ALA A 60 -10.61 -7.59 6.00
C ALA A 60 -11.13 -6.22 6.43
N ILE A 61 -10.51 -5.62 7.45
CA ILE A 61 -10.80 -4.26 7.90
C ILE A 61 -10.48 -3.24 6.81
N LEU A 62 -9.32 -3.37 6.14
CA LEU A 62 -8.97 -2.46 5.06
C LEU A 62 -9.94 -2.56 3.88
N GLY A 63 -10.43 -3.76 3.55
CA GLY A 63 -11.45 -3.98 2.52
C GLY A 63 -12.81 -3.38 2.87
N GLU A 64 -13.17 -3.35 4.16
CA GLU A 64 -14.37 -2.67 4.65
C GLU A 64 -14.24 -1.14 4.54
N ILE A 65 -13.07 -0.60 4.89
CA ILE A 65 -12.84 0.85 4.98
C ILE A 65 -12.60 1.48 3.61
N ALA A 66 -11.81 0.86 2.73
CA ALA A 66 -11.34 1.48 1.50
C ALA A 66 -12.48 2.00 0.58
N PRO A 67 -13.58 1.27 0.34
CA PRO A 67 -14.66 1.76 -0.52
C PRO A 67 -15.29 3.07 -0.04
N ARG A 68 -15.27 3.36 1.26
CA ARG A 68 -15.87 4.58 1.85
C ARG A 68 -15.15 5.86 1.43
N PHE A 69 -13.92 5.74 0.91
CA PHE A 69 -13.09 6.86 0.45
C PHE A 69 -13.22 7.14 -1.04
N ALA A 70 -14.02 6.37 -1.79
CA ALA A 70 -14.23 6.60 -3.21
C ALA A 70 -14.83 7.99 -3.49
N GLY A 71 -14.25 8.73 -4.44
CA GLY A 71 -14.69 10.08 -4.83
C GLY A 71 -14.37 11.19 -3.81
N ARG A 72 -13.59 10.91 -2.76
CA ARG A 72 -13.20 11.91 -1.75
C ARG A 72 -11.86 12.57 -2.10
N SER A 73 -11.93 13.80 -2.61
CA SER A 73 -10.74 14.60 -2.94
C SER A 73 -10.07 15.23 -1.71
N ASP A 74 -10.80 15.37 -0.59
CA ASP A 74 -10.35 15.98 0.66
C ASP A 74 -9.48 15.07 1.53
N VAL A 75 -9.25 13.83 1.10
CA VAL A 75 -8.50 12.82 1.83
C VAL A 75 -7.03 12.86 1.38
N PRO A 76 -6.07 12.93 2.32
CA PRO A 76 -4.65 12.92 1.98
C PRO A 76 -4.26 11.68 1.16
N LEU A 77 -3.43 11.88 0.12
CA LEU A 77 -3.01 10.80 -0.77
C LEU A 77 -2.29 9.68 -0.03
N LYS A 78 -1.50 10.01 1.01
CA LYS A 78 -0.80 9.02 1.85
C LYS A 78 -1.75 8.01 2.49
N VAL A 79 -2.91 8.46 2.98
CA VAL A 79 -3.96 7.58 3.53
C VAL A 79 -4.53 6.68 2.43
N LEU A 80 -4.79 7.23 1.25
CA LEU A 80 -5.31 6.43 0.14
C LEU A 80 -4.30 5.39 -0.36
N ASN A 81 -3.01 5.72 -0.39
CA ASN A 81 -1.93 4.80 -0.77
C ASN A 81 -1.86 3.56 0.13
N LEU A 82 -2.15 3.72 1.44
CA LEU A 82 -2.26 2.60 2.39
C LEU A 82 -3.44 1.67 2.08
N LEU A 83 -4.51 2.20 1.50
CA LEU A 83 -5.72 1.46 1.17
C LEU A 83 -5.67 0.83 -0.22
N TYR A 84 -4.68 1.15 -1.05
CA TYR A 84 -4.66 0.78 -2.48
C TYR A 84 -4.95 -0.71 -2.75
N LEU A 85 -4.29 -1.63 -2.03
CA LEU A 85 -4.46 -3.07 -2.26
C LEU A 85 -5.86 -3.56 -1.87
N SER A 86 -6.53 -2.87 -0.95
CA SER A 86 -7.91 -3.19 -0.53
C SER A 86 -8.96 -2.34 -1.24
N ALA A 87 -8.54 -1.35 -2.02
CA ALA A 87 -9.43 -0.41 -2.69
C ALA A 87 -10.14 -1.04 -3.90
N PRO A 88 -11.41 -0.67 -4.14
CA PRO A 88 -12.11 -1.05 -5.37
C PRO A 88 -11.47 -0.36 -6.59
N ALA A 89 -11.66 -0.95 -7.78
CA ALA A 89 -11.02 -0.50 -9.02
C ALA A 89 -11.19 1.01 -9.36
N PRO A 90 -12.36 1.65 -9.13
CA PRO A 90 -12.47 3.10 -9.34
C PRO A 90 -11.54 3.91 -8.41
N LEU A 91 -11.42 3.51 -7.14
CA LEU A 91 -10.54 4.19 -6.19
C LEU A 91 -9.06 3.92 -6.47
N ARG A 92 -8.68 2.72 -6.92
CA ARG A 92 -7.28 2.46 -7.36
C ARG A 92 -6.87 3.37 -8.52
N ARG A 93 -7.76 3.56 -9.50
CA ARG A 93 -7.53 4.49 -10.62
C ARG A 93 -7.37 5.93 -10.16
N GLU A 94 -8.23 6.39 -9.26
CA GLU A 94 -8.12 7.71 -8.62
C GLU A 94 -6.76 7.87 -7.92
N ILE A 95 -6.33 6.86 -7.14
CA ILE A 95 -5.05 6.87 -6.43
C ILE A 95 -3.88 6.97 -7.41
N LEU A 96 -3.85 6.15 -8.46
CA LEU A 96 -2.78 6.19 -9.46
C LEU A 96 -2.74 7.54 -10.19
N LEU A 97 -3.92 8.07 -10.55
CA LEU A 97 -4.01 9.39 -11.19
C LEU A 97 -3.41 10.47 -10.29
N ARG A 98 -3.80 10.51 -9.01
CA ARG A 98 -3.28 11.48 -8.03
C ARG A 98 -1.77 11.34 -7.81
N ASN A 99 -1.26 10.11 -7.66
CA ASN A 99 0.18 9.87 -7.57
C ASN A 99 0.93 10.33 -8.83
N GLY A 100 0.33 10.23 -10.02
CA GLY A 100 0.94 10.74 -11.26
C GLY A 100 1.00 12.27 -11.32
N LEU A 101 0.12 12.97 -10.59
CA LEU A 101 0.04 14.42 -10.52
C LEU A 101 0.91 15.03 -9.41
N GLU A 102 1.42 14.23 -8.48
CA GLU A 102 2.31 14.72 -7.41
C GLU A 102 3.54 15.42 -8.00
N ASN A 103 3.88 16.59 -7.44
CA ASN A 103 5.02 17.39 -7.90
C ASN A 103 6.27 17.17 -7.06
N GLU A 104 6.19 16.36 -6.00
CA GLU A 104 7.32 16.05 -5.15
C GLU A 104 8.43 15.35 -5.95
N GLU A 105 9.68 15.77 -5.75
CA GLU A 105 10.83 15.07 -6.31
C GLU A 105 10.84 13.64 -5.80
N MET A 106 10.79 12.69 -6.75
CA MET A 106 10.82 11.29 -6.41
C MET A 106 12.19 10.91 -5.87
N ALA A 107 12.24 10.44 -4.62
CA ALA A 107 13.37 9.65 -4.16
C ALA A 107 13.62 8.46 -5.10
N ALA A 108 14.88 8.14 -5.37
CA ALA A 108 15.23 7.01 -6.23
C ALA A 108 14.62 5.72 -5.67
N VAL A 109 13.68 5.12 -6.42
CA VAL A 109 13.18 3.77 -6.10
C VAL A 109 14.32 2.80 -6.36
N HIS A 110 14.55 1.89 -5.42
CA HIS A 110 15.57 0.86 -5.59
C HIS A 110 15.23 -0.01 -6.81
N PRO A 111 16.14 -0.12 -7.80
CA PRO A 111 15.92 -1.01 -8.93
C PRO A 111 15.81 -2.45 -8.43
N ALA A 112 14.91 -3.22 -9.04
CA ALA A 112 14.71 -4.59 -8.63
C ALA A 112 15.83 -5.50 -9.12
N ASP A 113 16.15 -6.53 -8.33
CA ASP A 113 16.98 -7.64 -8.79
C ASP A 113 16.16 -8.57 -9.68
N SER A 114 16.08 -8.23 -10.97
CA SER A 114 15.31 -8.98 -11.98
C SER A 114 15.77 -10.44 -12.09
N LEU A 115 17.08 -10.71 -11.94
CA LEU A 115 17.64 -12.05 -12.04
C LEU A 115 17.21 -12.93 -10.85
N LEU A 116 17.28 -12.40 -9.63
CA LEU A 116 16.78 -13.09 -8.44
C LEU A 116 15.29 -13.41 -8.58
N ILE A 117 14.49 -12.43 -8.99
CA ILE A 117 13.04 -12.58 -9.11
C ILE A 117 12.68 -13.62 -10.18
N LEU A 118 13.25 -13.54 -11.39
CA LEU A 118 12.92 -14.45 -12.48
C LEU A 118 13.43 -15.86 -12.23
N SER A 119 14.63 -16.03 -11.65
CA SER A 119 15.14 -17.35 -11.29
C SER A 119 14.27 -18.03 -10.23
N ALA A 120 13.88 -17.30 -9.18
CA ALA A 120 12.94 -17.80 -8.17
C ALA A 120 11.57 -18.14 -8.77
N ALA A 121 11.10 -17.34 -9.74
CA ALA A 121 9.83 -17.60 -10.42
C ALA A 121 9.88 -18.93 -11.21
N ARG A 122 10.93 -19.12 -12.02
CA ARG A 122 11.10 -20.27 -12.92
C ARG A 122 11.38 -21.58 -12.19
N ASN A 123 12.20 -21.53 -11.14
CA ASN A 123 12.63 -22.74 -10.42
C ASN A 123 11.58 -23.26 -9.43
N GLY A 124 10.37 -22.68 -9.43
CA GLY A 124 9.31 -23.12 -8.54
C GLY A 124 9.70 -22.96 -7.06
N ALA A 125 10.50 -21.93 -6.73
CA ALA A 125 10.97 -21.72 -5.36
C ALA A 125 9.79 -21.82 -4.39
N ARG A 126 9.94 -22.67 -3.35
CA ARG A 126 8.88 -22.92 -2.35
C ARG A 126 8.38 -21.63 -1.71
N ASP A 127 9.22 -20.60 -1.66
CA ASP A 127 8.88 -19.27 -1.15
C ASP A 127 9.23 -18.16 -2.13
N PHE A 128 8.54 -18.13 -3.28
CA PHE A 128 8.68 -17.05 -4.26
C PHE A 128 8.34 -15.67 -3.66
N ALA A 129 7.37 -15.57 -2.74
CA ALA A 129 6.98 -14.30 -2.14
C ALA A 129 8.13 -13.66 -1.36
N SER A 130 8.93 -14.45 -0.63
CA SER A 130 10.14 -13.95 0.05
C SER A 130 11.20 -13.46 -0.94
N ALA A 131 11.47 -14.21 -2.02
CA ALA A 131 12.42 -13.78 -3.05
C ALA A 131 11.95 -12.50 -3.77
N PHE A 132 10.65 -12.39 -4.05
CA PHE A 132 10.04 -11.20 -4.63
C PHE A 132 10.13 -10.01 -3.68
N ALA A 133 9.85 -10.20 -2.38
CA ALA A 133 10.00 -9.16 -1.37
C ALA A 133 11.43 -8.62 -1.30
N VAL A 134 12.43 -9.50 -1.24
CA VAL A 134 13.86 -9.13 -1.24
C VAL A 134 14.22 -8.39 -2.53
N GLY A 135 13.87 -8.96 -3.69
CA GLY A 135 14.21 -8.40 -4.99
C GLY A 135 13.55 -7.05 -5.29
N THR A 136 12.49 -6.68 -4.58
CA THR A 136 11.74 -5.41 -4.79
C THR A 136 11.82 -4.44 -3.62
N GLY A 137 12.43 -4.84 -2.50
CA GLY A 137 12.49 -4.05 -1.27
C GLY A 137 11.15 -3.93 -0.53
N LEU A 138 10.21 -4.84 -0.77
CA LEU A 138 8.93 -4.90 -0.07
C LEU A 138 9.02 -5.75 1.21
N THR A 139 8.06 -5.59 2.12
CA THR A 139 7.83 -6.62 3.14
C THR A 139 7.27 -7.89 2.49
N ARG A 140 7.49 -9.05 3.13
CA ARG A 140 6.86 -10.31 2.73
C ARG A 140 5.33 -10.18 2.64
N ARG A 141 4.69 -9.58 3.65
CA ARG A 141 3.23 -9.37 3.68
C ARG A 141 2.74 -8.54 2.47
N MET A 142 3.47 -7.48 2.11
CA MET A 142 3.13 -6.65 0.96
C MET A 142 3.34 -7.41 -0.36
N ALA A 143 4.45 -8.14 -0.48
CA ALA A 143 4.72 -9.01 -1.63
C ALA A 143 3.62 -10.04 -1.84
N GLU A 144 3.17 -10.72 -0.78
CA GLU A 144 2.06 -11.67 -0.83
C GLU A 144 0.75 -11.01 -1.29
N ALA A 145 0.43 -9.82 -0.77
CA ALA A 145 -0.76 -9.07 -1.18
C ALA A 145 -0.70 -8.59 -2.64
N VAL A 146 0.46 -8.12 -3.10
CA VAL A 146 0.71 -7.76 -4.51
C VAL A 146 0.51 -8.96 -5.42
N LEU A 147 1.08 -10.11 -5.06
CA LEU A 147 0.99 -11.34 -5.85
C LEU A 147 -0.41 -11.95 -5.84
N ALA A 148 -1.21 -11.71 -4.80
CA ALA A 148 -2.60 -12.15 -4.72
C ALA A 148 -3.57 -11.28 -5.54
N ASP A 149 -3.16 -10.09 -6.00
CA ASP A 149 -4.00 -9.16 -6.75
C ASP A 149 -4.33 -9.70 -8.15
N ARG A 150 -5.58 -10.14 -8.34
CA ARG A 150 -6.06 -10.70 -9.61
C ARG A 150 -6.13 -9.68 -10.74
N SER A 151 -6.15 -8.38 -10.44
CA SER A 151 -6.17 -7.35 -11.48
C SER A 151 -4.83 -7.26 -12.22
N GLY A 152 -3.73 -7.60 -11.53
CA GLY A 152 -2.37 -7.40 -12.01
C GLY A 152 -1.87 -5.96 -11.86
N GLU A 153 -2.70 -5.01 -11.46
CA GLU A 153 -2.32 -3.60 -11.28
C GLU A 153 -1.28 -3.44 -10.17
N ALA A 154 -1.41 -4.17 -9.06
CA ALA A 154 -0.41 -4.10 -7.99
C ALA A 154 0.96 -4.60 -8.43
N LEU A 155 0.99 -5.70 -9.19
CA LEU A 155 2.23 -6.23 -9.76
C LEU A 155 2.81 -5.26 -10.80
N ALA A 156 1.96 -4.63 -11.61
CA ALA A 156 2.36 -3.62 -12.57
C ALA A 156 2.98 -2.41 -11.88
N VAL A 157 2.42 -1.93 -10.77
CA VAL A 157 3.01 -0.87 -9.92
C VAL A 157 4.42 -1.25 -9.49
N VAL A 158 4.61 -2.46 -8.95
CA VAL A 158 5.95 -2.90 -8.54
C VAL A 158 6.90 -2.91 -9.74
N CYS A 159 6.53 -3.58 -10.83
CA CYS A 159 7.41 -3.68 -12.00
C CYS A 159 7.78 -2.31 -12.59
N ARG A 160 6.79 -1.41 -12.76
CA ARG A 160 7.01 -0.08 -13.33
C ARG A 160 7.86 0.82 -12.44
N SER A 161 7.70 0.70 -11.12
CA SER A 161 8.47 1.49 -10.15
C SER A 161 9.91 1.03 -10.01
N THR A 162 10.18 -0.27 -10.16
CA THR A 162 11.51 -0.86 -9.95
C THR A 162 12.27 -1.13 -11.26
N GLY A 163 11.76 -0.65 -12.39
CA GLY A 163 12.41 -0.79 -13.70
C GLY A 163 12.29 -2.18 -14.34
N LEU A 164 11.41 -3.05 -13.85
CA LEU A 164 11.13 -4.32 -14.50
C LEU A 164 10.28 -4.07 -15.75
N ASP A 165 10.76 -4.58 -16.88
CA ASP A 165 10.15 -4.35 -18.18
C ASP A 165 8.85 -5.16 -18.38
N ARG A 166 8.21 -4.90 -19.53
CA ARG A 166 6.96 -5.57 -19.93
C ARG A 166 7.12 -7.09 -20.02
N ALA A 167 8.26 -7.55 -20.50
CA ALA A 167 8.55 -8.98 -20.66
C ALA A 167 8.64 -9.66 -19.30
N THR A 168 9.36 -9.06 -18.35
CA THR A 168 9.49 -9.54 -16.97
C THR A 168 8.15 -9.58 -16.27
N PHE A 169 7.36 -8.51 -16.36
CA PHE A 169 5.99 -8.50 -15.83
C PHE A 169 5.15 -9.64 -16.41
N SER A 170 5.19 -9.85 -17.72
CA SER A 170 4.39 -10.90 -18.39
C SER A 170 4.81 -12.30 -17.95
N ALA A 171 6.11 -12.53 -17.80
CA ALA A 171 6.64 -13.79 -17.27
C ALA A 171 6.16 -14.03 -15.83
N LEU A 172 6.17 -13.01 -14.97
CA LEU A 172 5.68 -13.11 -13.60
C LEU A 172 4.18 -13.40 -13.55
N VAL A 173 3.39 -12.77 -14.42
CA VAL A 173 1.95 -13.07 -14.53
C VAL A 173 1.71 -14.52 -14.89
N LEU A 174 2.43 -15.06 -15.89
CA LEU A 174 2.26 -16.44 -16.34
C LEU A 174 2.72 -17.47 -15.29
N LEU A 175 3.77 -17.16 -14.54
CA LEU A 175 4.40 -18.11 -13.62
C LEU A 175 3.83 -18.08 -12.20
N LYS A 176 3.38 -16.92 -11.72
CA LYS A 176 3.14 -16.68 -10.30
C LYS A 176 1.85 -15.93 -9.96
N ALA A 177 1.26 -15.19 -10.90
CA ALA A 177 0.00 -14.50 -10.63
C ALA A 177 -1.20 -15.46 -10.67
N PRO A 178 -2.34 -15.07 -10.07
CA PRO A 178 -3.59 -15.80 -10.20
C PRO A 178 -4.00 -16.00 -11.67
N ARG A 179 -4.75 -17.07 -11.94
CA ARG A 179 -5.32 -17.30 -13.27
C ARG A 179 -6.26 -16.15 -13.64
N GLY A 180 -6.15 -15.67 -14.88
CA GLY A 180 -6.97 -14.58 -15.41
C GLY A 180 -6.44 -13.18 -15.12
N THR A 181 -5.26 -13.05 -14.50
CA THR A 181 -4.59 -11.75 -14.35
C THR A 181 -4.34 -11.10 -15.70
N GLN A 182 -4.74 -9.83 -15.82
CA GLN A 182 -4.71 -9.11 -17.09
C GLN A 182 -3.31 -8.60 -17.40
N LEU A 183 -2.78 -8.98 -18.56
CA LEU A 183 -1.49 -8.46 -19.00
C LEU A 183 -1.56 -6.94 -19.24
N SER A 184 -2.68 -6.40 -19.73
CA SER A 184 -2.85 -4.97 -20.02
C SER A 184 -2.64 -4.04 -18.83
N ALA A 185 -2.70 -4.55 -17.59
CA ALA A 185 -2.47 -3.76 -16.39
C ALA A 185 -1.08 -3.08 -16.35
N TYR A 186 -0.07 -3.64 -17.01
CA TYR A 186 1.25 -2.99 -17.10
C TYR A 186 1.20 -1.65 -17.82
N ASP A 187 0.36 -1.56 -18.86
CA ASP A 187 0.31 -0.41 -19.76
C ASP A 187 -0.57 0.72 -19.20
N THR A 188 -1.44 0.41 -18.24
CA THR A 188 -2.30 1.39 -17.57
C THR A 188 -1.59 2.12 -16.43
N VAL A 189 -0.47 1.59 -15.93
CA VAL A 189 0.28 2.14 -14.81
C VAL A 189 1.46 2.99 -15.32
N THR A 190 1.44 4.28 -15.03
CA THR A 190 2.56 5.18 -15.38
C THR A 190 3.74 4.97 -14.42
N PRO A 191 5.00 5.12 -14.88
CA PRO A 191 6.17 4.94 -14.01
C PRO A 191 6.17 5.90 -12.82
N LYS A 192 5.75 7.15 -13.04
CA LYS A 192 5.65 8.18 -12.00
C LYS A 192 4.65 7.80 -10.91
N ALA A 193 3.42 7.43 -11.29
CA ALA A 193 2.40 7.02 -10.34
C ALA A 193 2.82 5.77 -9.55
N ALA A 194 3.41 4.79 -10.25
CA ALA A 194 3.93 3.58 -9.64
C ALA A 194 5.00 3.89 -8.59
N ALA A 195 5.92 4.80 -8.89
CA ALA A 195 7.04 5.09 -8.01
C ALA A 195 6.62 5.82 -6.72
N HIS A 196 5.71 6.81 -6.79
CA HIS A 196 5.16 7.43 -5.57
C HIS A 196 4.44 6.41 -4.67
N LEU A 197 3.64 5.53 -5.27
CA LEU A 197 2.96 4.48 -4.52
C LEU A 197 3.94 3.48 -3.90
N MET A 198 4.98 3.08 -4.66
CA MET A 198 6.01 2.16 -4.20
C MET A 198 6.84 2.75 -3.06
N GLN A 199 7.17 4.04 -3.10
CA GLN A 199 7.88 4.71 -2.00
C GLN A 199 7.09 4.62 -0.70
N GLU A 200 5.77 4.83 -0.75
CA GLU A 200 4.93 4.64 0.44
C GLU A 200 4.98 3.18 0.91
N TRP A 201 4.88 2.20 0.02
CA TRP A 201 4.96 0.78 0.40
C TRP A 201 6.30 0.38 1.00
N GLN A 202 7.40 0.93 0.49
CA GLN A 202 8.75 0.64 0.97
C GLN A 202 9.06 1.27 2.33
N LYS A 203 8.35 2.35 2.73
CA LYS A 203 8.46 2.88 4.11
C LYS A 203 8.04 1.86 5.17
N PHE A 204 7.32 0.81 4.78
CA PHE A 204 6.90 -0.27 5.69
C PHE A 204 7.84 -1.48 5.66
N ALA A 205 8.80 -1.51 4.74
CA ALA A 205 9.86 -2.52 4.77
C ALA A 205 10.71 -2.30 6.02
N PRO A 206 11.05 -3.37 6.78
CA PRO A 206 12.05 -3.22 7.83
C PRO A 206 13.32 -2.65 7.20
N LEU A 207 13.86 -1.58 7.80
CA LEU A 207 15.17 -1.03 7.44
C LEU A 207 16.17 -2.19 7.43
N LYS A 208 16.67 -2.54 6.22
CA LYS A 208 17.64 -3.58 5.85
C LYS A 208 18.04 -4.63 6.93
N PRO A 209 17.93 -5.94 6.67
CA PRO A 209 18.81 -6.90 7.31
C PRO A 209 20.27 -6.51 6.95
N HIS A 210 21.14 -6.50 7.95
CA HIS A 210 22.58 -6.30 7.75
C HIS A 210 23.08 -7.18 6.61
N ALA A 211 23.99 -6.59 5.81
CA ALA A 211 24.76 -7.27 4.80
C ALA A 211 25.15 -8.66 5.28
N HIS A 212 24.89 -9.68 4.46
CA HIS A 212 25.55 -10.97 4.62
C HIS A 212 27.04 -10.70 4.79
N ALA A 213 27.55 -10.92 6.01
CA ALA A 213 28.95 -11.16 6.23
C ALA A 213 29.29 -12.38 5.36
N ALA A 214 30.08 -12.12 4.33
CA ALA A 214 30.90 -13.15 3.73
C ALA A 214 31.90 -13.56 4.81
N GLU A 215 31.82 -14.81 5.25
CA GLU A 215 32.94 -15.68 5.64
C GLU A 215 32.43 -17.11 5.84
#